data_AF-A0A8T3QB00-F1
#
_entry.id   AF-A0A8T3QB00-F1
#
_cell.length_a   1.000
_cell.length_b   1.000
_cell.length_c   1.000
_cell.angle_alpha   90.00
_cell.angle_beta   90.00
_cell.angle_gamma   90.00
#
_symmetry.space_group_name_H-M   'P 1'
#
loop_
_entity.id
_entity.type
_entity.pdbx_description
1 polymer ?
#
loop_
_entity_poly.entity_id
_entity_poly.type
_entity_poly.pdbx_seq_one_letter_code
_entity_poly.pdbx_strand_id
1 'polypeptide(L)'
;MQRSGLSRLTAAVGVLSLILAACSNGGGNSAVRSSGTSVSVAPSTGAASAAASAPASTEPSSEASASAEPSSSAGGGSGEKGTVRIAINPWVGAEANVAVVKNLLEEKLGYTVAATSLAEEVAWPGFETGEIDVILENWGHPDLEQKYITDAKVAQDAGLNGVNGIIGWFVPEWMAIQYPDITDWNNLNKYADLFKTSESGDKGQFLGASPAFVQYD
;
A
#
# COMPACT_ATOMS: atom_id res chain seq x y z
N MET A 1 12.41 -23.32 -10.05
CA MET A 1 11.45 -22.53 -9.25
C MET A 1 11.95 -21.14 -8.81
N GLN A 2 13.17 -20.69 -9.14
CA GLN A 2 13.71 -19.36 -8.74
C GLN A 2 13.24 -18.15 -9.58
N ARG A 3 12.39 -18.32 -10.61
CA ARG A 3 12.02 -17.23 -11.53
C ARG A 3 11.00 -16.23 -10.98
N SER A 4 10.21 -16.59 -9.95
CA SER A 4 9.16 -15.69 -9.43
C SER A 4 9.72 -14.53 -8.59
N GLY A 5 10.79 -14.75 -7.81
CA GLY A 5 11.35 -13.72 -6.92
C GLY A 5 11.93 -12.51 -7.66
N LEU A 6 12.61 -12.73 -8.80
CA LEU A 6 13.23 -11.65 -9.58
C LEU A 6 12.20 -10.78 -10.35
N SER A 7 11.06 -11.37 -10.68
CA SER A 7 9.93 -10.65 -11.28
C SER A 7 9.21 -9.77 -10.26
N ARG A 8 8.99 -10.28 -9.04
CA ARG A 8 8.42 -9.52 -7.90
C ARG A 8 9.31 -8.33 -7.52
N LEU A 9 10.62 -8.54 -7.58
CA LEU A 9 11.65 -7.54 -7.30
C LEU A 9 11.54 -6.27 -8.16
N THR A 10 11.28 -6.42 -9.46
CA THR A 10 11.31 -5.28 -10.39
C THR A 10 9.99 -4.49 -10.36
N ALA A 11 8.87 -5.18 -10.08
CA ALA A 11 7.55 -4.59 -9.94
C ALA A 11 7.45 -3.66 -8.72
N ALA A 12 7.90 -4.12 -7.55
CA ALA A 12 7.89 -3.33 -6.32
C ALA A 12 8.76 -2.06 -6.43
N VAL A 13 9.91 -2.16 -7.10
CA VAL A 13 10.80 -1.02 -7.38
C VAL A 13 10.15 -0.01 -8.35
N GLY A 14 9.39 -0.48 -9.34
CA GLY A 14 8.64 0.38 -10.26
C GLY A 14 7.54 1.19 -9.56
N VAL A 15 6.80 0.56 -8.64
CA VAL A 15 5.78 1.23 -7.82
C VAL A 15 6.41 2.21 -6.83
N LEU A 16 7.48 1.81 -6.13
CA LEU A 16 8.20 2.67 -5.17
C LEU A 16 8.83 3.90 -5.84
N SER A 17 9.39 3.75 -7.04
CA SER A 17 10.01 4.84 -7.80
C SER A 17 8.99 5.86 -8.31
N LEU A 18 7.75 5.44 -8.56
CA LEU A 18 6.66 6.34 -8.94
C LEU A 18 6.20 7.22 -7.78
N ILE A 19 6.09 6.63 -6.58
CA ILE A 19 5.67 7.35 -5.37
C ILE A 19 6.71 8.41 -4.99
N LEU A 20 8.01 8.08 -5.05
CA LEU A 20 9.08 9.05 -4.80
C LEU A 20 9.05 10.26 -5.76
N ALA A 21 8.64 10.07 -7.02
CA ALA A 21 8.49 11.17 -7.97
C ALA A 21 7.29 12.09 -7.65
N ALA A 22 6.23 11.55 -7.03
CA ALA A 22 5.06 12.32 -6.61
C ALA A 22 5.29 13.12 -5.30
N CYS A 23 6.19 12.65 -4.42
CA CYS A 23 6.45 13.28 -3.11
C CYS A 23 7.46 14.45 -3.14
N SER A 24 8.05 14.80 -4.28
CA SER A 24 9.09 15.84 -4.34
C SER A 24 8.59 17.29 -4.13
N ASN A 25 7.30 17.53 -3.89
CA ASN A 25 6.80 18.90 -3.78
C ASN A 25 5.61 19.04 -2.81
N GLY A 26 5.88 19.27 -1.51
CA GLY A 26 4.80 19.62 -0.57
C GLY A 26 5.16 19.62 0.91
N GLY A 27 6.08 20.49 1.33
CA GLY A 27 6.26 20.79 2.75
C GLY A 27 5.16 21.73 3.27
N GLY A 28 4.40 21.30 4.28
CA GLY A 28 3.40 22.15 4.92
C GLY A 28 2.80 21.50 6.17
N ASN A 29 3.18 22.01 7.33
CA ASN A 29 2.75 21.55 8.65
C ASN A 29 1.42 22.21 9.03
N SER A 30 0.35 21.43 9.28
CA SER A 30 -0.85 21.91 9.98
C SER A 30 -1.60 20.77 10.67
N ALA A 31 -1.95 21.00 11.93
CA ALA A 31 -2.60 20.08 12.85
C ALA A 31 -4.09 19.93 12.54
N VAL A 32 -4.40 19.15 11.51
CA VAL A 32 -5.55 18.24 11.47
C VAL A 32 -4.95 16.85 11.66
N ARG A 33 -5.62 15.90 12.33
CA ARG A 33 -5.19 14.49 12.23
C ARG A 33 -5.46 14.02 10.80
N SER A 34 -4.58 14.43 9.88
CA SER A 34 -4.47 13.87 8.54
C SER A 34 -3.83 12.51 8.74
N SER A 35 -4.66 11.47 8.76
CA SER A 35 -4.21 10.11 8.51
C SER A 35 -3.98 10.01 7.01
N GLY A 36 -2.81 10.47 6.57
CA GLY A 36 -2.37 10.24 5.20
C GLY A 36 -2.34 8.75 4.93
N THR A 37 -2.91 8.32 3.81
CA THR A 37 -2.93 6.90 3.44
C THR A 37 -1.55 6.49 2.95
N SER A 38 -0.97 5.43 3.54
CA SER A 38 0.33 4.90 3.13
C SER A 38 0.20 3.72 2.17
N VAL A 39 1.27 3.44 1.45
CA VAL A 39 1.38 2.29 0.55
C VAL A 39 2.27 1.25 1.19
N SER A 40 1.82 0.01 1.31
CA SER A 40 2.66 -1.11 1.76
C SER A 40 3.02 -2.01 0.57
N VAL A 41 4.30 -2.35 0.43
CA VAL A 41 4.80 -3.19 -0.67
C VAL A 41 5.70 -4.31 -0.16
N ALA A 42 5.75 -5.45 -0.86
CA ALA A 42 6.73 -6.50 -0.58
C ALA A 42 8.17 -5.97 -0.79
N PRO A 43 9.16 -6.33 0.07
CA PRO A 43 10.50 -5.80 0.00
C PRO A 43 11.30 -6.32 -1.20
N SER A 44 12.28 -5.53 -1.64
CA SER A 44 13.11 -5.78 -2.82
C SER A 44 14.39 -6.61 -2.53
N THR A 45 14.45 -7.41 -1.47
CA THR A 45 15.74 -8.00 -1.09
C THR A 45 16.07 -9.28 -1.87
N GLY A 46 16.97 -9.13 -2.84
CA GLY A 46 17.89 -10.20 -3.22
C GLY A 46 18.79 -10.53 -2.03
N ALA A 47 18.41 -11.50 -1.22
CA ALA A 47 19.28 -12.14 -0.23
C ALA A 47 18.79 -13.57 -0.01
N ALA A 48 19.28 -14.49 -0.84
CA ALA A 48 19.31 -15.89 -0.45
C ALA A 48 20.24 -16.02 0.77
N SER A 49 19.67 -16.22 1.95
CA SER A 49 20.44 -16.72 3.09
C SER A 49 20.85 -18.15 2.78
N ALA A 50 22.13 -18.33 2.44
CA ALA A 50 22.78 -19.62 2.49
C ALA A 50 24.12 -19.43 3.23
N ALA A 51 24.09 -19.68 4.53
CA ALA A 51 25.28 -19.93 5.30
C ALA A 51 25.92 -21.25 4.82
N ALA A 52 27.15 -21.19 4.32
CA ALA A 52 28.02 -22.36 4.23
C ALA A 52 29.48 -21.93 4.39
N SER A 53 30.18 -22.66 5.25
CA SER A 53 31.51 -22.44 5.81
C SER A 53 32.68 -22.46 4.80
N ALA A 54 33.76 -21.81 5.23
CA ALA A 54 35.15 -21.73 4.75
C ALA A 54 35.83 -23.10 4.41
N PRO A 55 37.12 -23.21 3.94
CA PRO A 55 38.19 -22.19 4.00
C PRO A 55 39.27 -22.12 2.86
N ALA A 56 39.99 -20.98 2.89
CA ALA A 56 41.46 -20.78 2.79
C ALA A 56 42.32 -21.16 1.55
N SER A 57 43.06 -20.12 1.09
CA SER A 57 44.52 -20.08 0.82
C SER A 57 45.04 -20.02 -0.63
N THR A 58 45.99 -19.08 -0.79
CA THR A 58 47.21 -19.08 -1.65
C THR A 58 47.18 -18.24 -2.94
N GLU A 59 47.84 -17.07 -2.89
CA GLU A 59 48.58 -16.41 -3.99
C GLU A 59 50.06 -16.89 -4.00
N PRO A 60 50.94 -16.56 -4.97
CA PRO A 60 50.83 -15.64 -6.13
C PRO A 60 51.39 -16.22 -7.46
N SER A 61 51.33 -15.44 -8.58
CA SER A 61 52.47 -15.10 -9.48
C SER A 61 52.09 -14.77 -10.94
N SER A 62 52.59 -13.60 -11.38
CA SER A 62 53.13 -13.21 -12.71
C SER A 62 52.29 -13.18 -14.01
N GLU A 63 52.17 -11.94 -14.50
CA GLU A 63 52.41 -11.40 -15.86
C GLU A 63 51.50 -11.71 -17.07
N ALA A 64 51.01 -10.56 -17.61
CA ALA A 64 50.76 -10.21 -19.00
C ALA A 64 49.63 -10.92 -19.78
N SER A 65 48.57 -10.17 -20.10
CA SER A 65 48.29 -9.77 -21.49
C SER A 65 47.01 -8.94 -21.58
N ALA A 66 47.11 -7.85 -22.37
CA ALA A 66 46.05 -7.14 -23.07
C ALA A 66 44.79 -6.68 -22.30
N SER A 67 44.65 -5.36 -22.21
CA SER A 67 43.39 -4.65 -21.99
C SER A 67 42.30 -5.17 -22.93
N ALA A 68 41.42 -6.01 -22.40
CA ALA A 68 40.07 -6.20 -22.92
C ALA A 68 39.15 -5.62 -21.84
N GLU A 69 38.62 -4.42 -22.11
CA GLU A 69 37.49 -3.94 -21.33
C GLU A 69 36.39 -5.00 -21.40
N PRO A 70 35.79 -5.43 -20.27
CA PRO A 70 34.56 -6.16 -20.36
C PRO A 70 33.51 -5.18 -20.87
N SER A 71 33.28 -5.21 -22.18
CA SER A 71 32.02 -4.78 -22.76
C SER A 71 30.96 -5.68 -22.15
N SER A 72 30.46 -5.27 -20.98
CA SER A 72 29.22 -5.78 -20.43
C SER A 72 28.14 -5.29 -21.36
N SER A 73 27.94 -6.04 -22.43
CA SER A 73 26.68 -6.11 -23.15
C SER A 73 25.64 -6.47 -22.09
N ALA A 74 25.01 -5.45 -21.52
CA ALA A 74 23.75 -5.57 -20.85
C ALA A 74 22.77 -6.05 -21.93
N GLY A 75 22.75 -7.37 -22.12
CA GLY A 75 21.80 -8.04 -22.98
C GLY A 75 20.42 -7.62 -22.52
N GLY A 76 19.76 -6.82 -23.34
CA GLY A 76 18.34 -6.56 -23.26
C GLY A 76 17.60 -7.87 -23.39
N GLY A 77 17.36 -8.53 -22.25
CA GLY A 77 16.44 -9.63 -22.16
C GLY A 77 15.02 -9.07 -22.14
N SER A 78 14.37 -9.04 -23.31
CA SER A 78 12.93 -8.87 -23.46
C SER A 78 12.18 -10.12 -22.96
N GLY A 79 12.44 -10.52 -21.71
CA GLY A 79 11.55 -11.42 -20.99
C GLY A 79 10.29 -10.65 -20.62
N GLU A 80 9.12 -11.25 -20.79
CA GLU A 80 7.87 -10.71 -20.26
C GLU A 80 8.07 -10.33 -18.79
N LYS A 81 7.71 -9.08 -18.45
CA LYS A 81 7.79 -8.62 -17.06
C LYS A 81 6.83 -9.46 -16.21
N GLY A 82 7.12 -9.57 -14.92
CA GLY A 82 6.32 -10.35 -13.98
C GLY A 82 4.88 -9.85 -13.79
N THR A 83 4.11 -10.61 -13.01
CA THR A 83 2.80 -10.18 -12.50
C THR A 83 2.94 -9.42 -11.19
N VAL A 84 2.32 -8.26 -11.09
CA VAL A 84 2.13 -7.49 -9.84
C VAL A 84 0.79 -7.87 -9.23
N ARG A 85 0.78 -8.35 -8.00
CA ARG A 85 -0.45 -8.72 -7.28
C ARG A 85 -0.86 -7.61 -6.32
N ILE A 86 -2.01 -6.99 -6.56
CA ILE A 86 -2.47 -5.82 -5.81
C ILE A 86 -3.77 -6.15 -5.07
N ALA A 87 -3.85 -5.81 -3.78
CA ALA A 87 -5.10 -5.87 -3.03
C ALA A 87 -5.99 -4.67 -3.39
N ILE A 88 -7.27 -4.92 -3.65
CA ILE A 88 -8.30 -3.89 -3.74
C ILE A 88 -9.12 -3.96 -2.45
N ASN A 89 -8.95 -2.99 -1.56
CA ASN A 89 -9.84 -2.89 -0.41
C ASN A 89 -11.26 -2.50 -0.87
N PRO A 90 -12.33 -2.97 -0.21
CA PRO A 90 -13.68 -2.96 -0.79
C PRO A 90 -14.39 -1.60 -0.62
N TRP A 91 -13.75 -0.53 -1.10
CA TRP A 91 -14.33 0.80 -1.28
C TRP A 91 -13.84 1.41 -2.60
N VAL A 92 -14.66 2.28 -3.18
CA VAL A 92 -14.45 2.85 -4.51
C VAL A 92 -13.17 3.68 -4.65
N GLY A 93 -12.68 4.28 -3.56
CA GLY A 93 -11.38 4.97 -3.54
C GLY A 93 -10.21 4.04 -3.89
N ALA A 94 -10.17 2.85 -3.26
CA ALA A 94 -9.12 1.87 -3.52
C ALA A 94 -9.21 1.32 -4.95
N GLU A 95 -10.42 1.09 -5.46
CA GLU A 95 -10.62 0.71 -6.87
C GLU A 95 -10.03 1.75 -7.83
N ALA A 96 -10.28 3.04 -7.58
CA ALA A 96 -9.75 4.13 -8.39
C ALA A 96 -8.20 4.18 -8.35
N ASN A 97 -7.62 4.06 -7.16
CA ASN A 97 -6.17 4.04 -7.00
C ASN A 97 -5.53 2.84 -7.72
N VAL A 98 -6.11 1.64 -7.58
CA VAL A 98 -5.63 0.44 -8.28
C VAL A 98 -5.79 0.59 -9.79
N ALA A 99 -6.87 1.19 -10.29
CA ALA A 99 -7.08 1.40 -11.72
C ALA A 99 -5.99 2.28 -12.36
N VAL A 100 -5.58 3.36 -11.67
CA VAL A 100 -4.49 4.24 -12.12
C VAL A 100 -3.16 3.51 -12.14
N VAL A 101 -2.81 2.83 -11.04
CA VAL A 101 -1.55 2.07 -10.94
C VAL A 101 -1.51 0.92 -11.95
N LYS A 102 -2.63 0.23 -12.15
CA LYS A 102 -2.77 -0.82 -13.16
C LYS A 102 -2.51 -0.29 -14.56
N ASN A 103 -3.16 0.81 -14.95
CA ASN A 103 -2.97 1.40 -16.27
C ASN A 103 -1.48 1.75 -16.52
N LEU A 104 -0.81 2.34 -15.53
CA LEU A 104 0.61 2.63 -15.66
C LEU A 104 1.46 1.36 -15.80
N LEU A 105 1.25 0.37 -14.93
CA LEU A 105 2.02 -0.86 -14.90
C LEU A 105 1.89 -1.64 -16.22
N GLU A 106 0.68 -1.75 -16.75
CA GLU A 106 0.39 -2.48 -17.98
C GLU A 106 0.80 -1.67 -19.23
N GLU A 107 0.34 -0.44 -19.36
CA GLU A 107 0.47 0.33 -20.62
C GLU A 107 1.84 1.00 -20.79
N LYS A 108 2.55 1.30 -19.69
CA LYS A 108 3.82 2.07 -19.74
C LYS A 108 5.02 1.26 -19.32
N LEU A 109 4.85 0.31 -18.41
CA LEU A 109 5.96 -0.42 -17.79
C LEU A 109 6.01 -1.91 -18.20
N GLY A 110 4.97 -2.40 -18.88
CA GLY A 110 4.91 -3.74 -19.49
C GLY A 110 4.70 -4.89 -18.50
N TYR A 111 4.22 -4.62 -17.28
CA TYR A 111 3.86 -5.65 -16.29
C TYR A 111 2.45 -6.20 -16.54
N THR A 112 2.16 -7.39 -16.02
CA THR A 112 0.77 -7.86 -15.85
C THR A 112 0.29 -7.49 -14.45
N VAL A 113 -0.98 -7.08 -14.29
CA VAL A 113 -1.54 -6.82 -12.95
C VAL A 113 -2.66 -7.81 -12.63
N ALA A 114 -2.51 -8.51 -11.49
CA ALA A 114 -3.55 -9.32 -10.89
C ALA A 114 -4.08 -8.61 -9.66
N ALA A 115 -5.31 -8.10 -9.73
CA ALA A 115 -5.92 -7.36 -8.62
C ALA A 115 -7.04 -8.20 -7.99
N THR A 116 -7.05 -8.30 -6.65
CA THR A 116 -8.02 -9.12 -5.91
C THR A 116 -8.71 -8.28 -4.85
N SER A 117 -10.04 -8.33 -4.78
CA SER A 117 -10.78 -7.65 -3.72
C SER A 117 -10.64 -8.40 -2.40
N LEU A 118 -10.10 -7.74 -1.37
CA LEU A 118 -9.82 -8.29 -0.05
C LEU A 118 -10.12 -7.26 1.04
N ALA A 119 -10.65 -7.71 2.17
CA ALA A 119 -10.71 -6.87 3.38
C ALA A 119 -9.30 -6.44 3.82
N GLU A 120 -9.20 -5.27 4.46
CA GLU A 120 -7.93 -4.63 4.83
C GLU A 120 -6.96 -5.58 5.54
N GLU A 121 -7.38 -6.12 6.69
CA GLU A 121 -6.54 -7.01 7.50
C GLU A 121 -6.19 -8.32 6.78
N VAL A 122 -7.11 -8.80 5.93
CA VAL A 122 -6.96 -10.07 5.20
C VAL A 122 -5.91 -9.98 4.09
N ALA A 123 -5.64 -8.77 3.57
CA ALA A 123 -4.61 -8.57 2.56
C ALA A 123 -3.19 -8.78 3.11
N TRP A 124 -2.96 -8.50 4.40
CA TRP A 124 -1.62 -8.48 5.00
C TRP A 124 -0.90 -9.85 5.05
N PRO A 125 -1.54 -10.96 5.48
CA PRO A 125 -0.92 -12.29 5.37
C PRO A 125 -0.48 -12.65 3.95
N GLY A 126 -1.11 -12.06 2.93
CA GLY A 126 -0.76 -12.27 1.52
C GLY A 126 0.67 -11.86 1.17
N PHE A 127 1.32 -10.99 1.95
CA PHE A 127 2.74 -10.66 1.77
C PHE A 127 3.64 -11.87 2.00
N GLU A 128 3.39 -12.67 3.05
CA GLU A 128 4.19 -13.86 3.40
C GLU A 128 4.04 -14.97 2.35
N THR A 129 2.80 -15.24 1.93
CA THR A 129 2.50 -16.31 0.96
C THR A 129 2.92 -15.93 -0.45
N GLY A 130 3.02 -14.62 -0.72
CA GLY A 130 3.16 -14.11 -2.06
C GLY A 130 1.88 -14.23 -2.88
N GLU A 131 0.74 -14.01 -2.23
CA GLU A 131 -0.53 -13.73 -2.89
C GLU A 131 -0.72 -12.22 -3.09
N ILE A 132 -0.12 -11.38 -2.25
CA ILE A 132 -0.12 -9.91 -2.37
C ILE A 132 1.31 -9.38 -2.51
N ASP A 133 1.49 -8.37 -3.36
CA ASP A 133 2.73 -7.59 -3.49
C ASP A 133 2.54 -6.13 -3.07
N VAL A 134 1.34 -5.59 -3.20
CA VAL A 134 1.03 -4.17 -2.96
C VAL A 134 -0.33 -4.00 -2.29
N ILE A 135 -0.37 -3.17 -1.25
CA ILE A 135 -1.57 -2.57 -0.68
C ILE A 135 -1.43 -1.05 -0.87
N LEU A 136 -2.28 -0.44 -1.71
CA LEU A 136 -2.19 0.99 -2.05
C LEU A 136 -2.87 1.91 -1.04
N GLU A 137 -3.77 1.37 -0.22
CA GLU A 137 -4.53 2.13 0.76
C GLU A 137 -4.45 1.53 2.15
N ASN A 138 -3.27 1.64 2.79
CA ASN A 138 -3.16 1.37 4.22
C ASN A 138 -3.65 2.61 5.01
N TRP A 139 -4.84 2.48 5.63
CA TRP A 139 -5.46 3.53 6.45
C TRP A 139 -5.01 3.54 7.92
N GLY A 140 -4.01 2.72 8.26
CA GLY A 140 -3.39 2.66 9.57
C GLY A 140 -3.74 1.36 10.30
N HIS A 141 -2.74 0.49 10.47
CA HIS A 141 -2.83 -0.79 11.17
C HIS A 141 -1.50 -1.03 11.91
N PRO A 142 -1.23 -0.34 13.04
CA PRO A 142 0.10 -0.33 13.67
C PRO A 142 0.55 -1.72 14.13
N ASP A 143 -0.39 -2.60 14.49
CA ASP A 143 -0.12 -3.98 14.83
C ASP A 143 0.27 -4.82 13.60
N LEU A 144 -0.38 -4.61 12.44
CA LEU A 144 -0.03 -5.29 11.19
C LEU A 144 1.28 -4.75 10.60
N GLU A 145 1.51 -3.44 10.69
CA GLU A 145 2.79 -2.82 10.33
C GLU A 145 3.93 -3.38 11.19
N GLN A 146 3.75 -3.43 12.52
CA GLN A 146 4.73 -4.05 13.41
C GLN A 146 5.01 -5.49 12.99
N LYS A 147 3.97 -6.30 12.78
CA LYS A 147 4.10 -7.71 12.43
C LYS A 147 4.79 -7.93 11.08
N TYR A 148 4.30 -7.32 10.00
CA TYR A 148 4.71 -7.66 8.63
C TYR A 148 5.86 -6.81 8.10
N ILE A 149 5.96 -5.54 8.52
CA ILE A 149 7.05 -4.65 8.11
C ILE A 149 8.24 -4.80 9.04
N THR A 150 8.03 -4.75 10.35
CA THR A 150 9.14 -4.70 11.32
C THR A 150 9.65 -6.08 11.71
N ASP A 151 8.76 -6.98 12.15
CA ASP A 151 9.14 -8.27 12.71
C ASP A 151 9.44 -9.30 11.61
N ALA A 152 8.48 -9.54 10.72
CA ALA A 152 8.61 -10.52 9.64
C ALA A 152 9.40 -10.00 8.43
N LYS A 153 9.43 -8.68 8.22
CA LYS A 153 10.12 -8.01 7.09
C LYS A 153 9.72 -8.58 5.73
N VAL A 154 8.44 -8.89 5.57
CA VAL A 154 7.82 -9.34 4.32
C VAL A 154 7.05 -8.24 3.61
N ALA A 155 6.95 -7.07 4.24
CA ALA A 155 6.45 -5.82 3.66
C ALA A 155 7.40 -4.66 4.03
N GLN A 156 7.23 -3.54 3.35
CA GLN A 156 7.84 -2.25 3.65
C GLN A 156 6.84 -1.13 3.37
N ASP A 157 6.91 -0.06 4.16
CA ASP A 157 6.21 1.18 3.86
C ASP A 157 6.89 1.87 2.67
N ALA A 158 6.10 2.15 1.62
CA ALA A 158 6.51 2.85 0.41
C ALA A 158 6.17 4.35 0.44
N GLY A 159 5.67 4.85 1.57
CA GLY A 159 5.32 6.25 1.79
C GLY A 159 3.85 6.55 1.51
N LEU A 160 3.50 7.83 1.64
CA LEU A 160 2.14 8.32 1.42
C LEU A 160 1.78 8.31 -0.07
N ASN A 161 0.56 7.92 -0.39
CA ASN A 161 0.03 7.99 -1.76
C ASN A 161 -0.42 9.42 -2.17
N GLY A 162 -0.34 10.39 -1.24
CA GLY A 162 -0.73 11.79 -1.46
C GLY A 162 -2.21 12.09 -1.23
N VAL A 163 -3.03 11.09 -0.90
CA VAL A 163 -4.44 11.29 -0.53
C VAL A 163 -4.53 11.74 0.94
N ASN A 164 -5.12 12.92 1.14
CA ASN A 164 -5.52 13.38 2.48
C ASN A 164 -6.94 12.88 2.76
N GLY A 165 -7.00 11.75 3.46
CA GLY A 165 -8.26 11.13 3.84
C GLY A 165 -8.94 11.80 5.03
N ILE A 166 -10.27 11.84 5.02
CA ILE A 166 -11.09 12.27 6.16
C ILE A 166 -12.09 11.16 6.46
N ILE A 167 -11.95 10.56 7.64
CA ILE A 167 -12.93 9.63 8.20
C ILE A 167 -13.71 10.38 9.27
N GLY A 168 -15.03 10.34 9.20
CA GLY A 168 -15.89 11.04 10.14
C GLY A 168 -17.36 10.77 9.89
N TRP A 169 -18.20 11.32 10.77
CA TRP A 169 -19.64 11.27 10.64
C TRP A 169 -20.12 12.47 9.82
N PHE A 170 -21.06 12.25 8.92
CA PHE A 170 -21.54 13.27 7.99
C PHE A 170 -23.04 13.47 8.12
N VAL A 171 -23.48 14.73 8.05
CA VAL A 171 -24.87 15.10 7.87
C VAL A 171 -25.03 15.79 6.51
N PRO A 172 -26.22 15.73 5.88
CA PRO A 172 -26.50 16.50 4.68
C PRO A 172 -26.35 18.01 4.93
N GLU A 173 -25.89 18.76 3.92
CA GLU A 173 -25.66 20.21 4.03
C GLU A 173 -26.88 20.98 4.55
N TRP A 174 -28.08 20.64 4.07
CA TRP A 174 -29.32 21.30 4.51
C TRP A 174 -29.55 21.18 6.02
N MET A 175 -29.11 20.08 6.63
CA MET A 175 -29.27 19.83 8.06
C MET A 175 -28.29 20.69 8.86
N ALA A 176 -27.06 20.85 8.37
CA ALA A 176 -26.09 21.77 8.95
C ALA A 176 -26.53 23.24 8.84
N ILE A 177 -27.25 23.61 7.76
CA ILE A 177 -27.83 24.96 7.61
C ILE A 177 -28.98 25.19 8.59
N GLN A 178 -29.86 24.19 8.79
CA GLN A 178 -31.03 24.31 9.67
C GLN A 178 -30.69 24.16 11.16
N TYR A 179 -29.70 23.33 11.49
CA TYR A 179 -29.24 23.03 12.83
C TYR A 179 -27.73 23.30 12.93
N PRO A 180 -27.29 24.58 13.06
CA PRO A 180 -25.87 24.94 12.91
C PRO A 180 -24.91 24.29 13.92
N ASP A 181 -25.40 23.82 15.06
CA ASP A 181 -24.63 23.13 16.11
C ASP A 181 -24.58 21.60 15.93
N ILE A 182 -25.22 21.04 14.89
CA ILE A 182 -25.28 19.58 14.66
C ILE A 182 -23.95 18.97 14.22
N THR A 183 -23.03 19.79 13.69
CA THR A 183 -21.70 19.34 13.24
C THR A 183 -20.73 19.09 14.39
N ASP A 184 -21.07 19.50 15.61
CA ASP A 184 -20.39 19.06 16.83
C ASP A 184 -21.01 17.74 17.29
N TRP A 185 -20.21 16.67 17.25
CA TRP A 185 -20.66 15.32 17.59
C TRP A 185 -21.26 15.21 18.99
N ASN A 186 -20.86 16.08 19.94
CA ASN A 186 -21.43 16.14 21.28
C ASN A 186 -22.92 16.50 21.30
N ASN A 187 -23.40 17.19 20.26
CA ASN A 187 -24.78 17.64 20.14
C ASN A 187 -25.70 16.62 19.45
N LEU A 188 -25.20 15.54 18.86
CA LEU A 188 -26.01 14.64 18.02
C LEU A 188 -27.18 13.99 18.77
N ASN A 189 -27.04 13.71 20.07
CA ASN A 189 -28.14 13.17 20.88
C ASN A 189 -29.33 14.13 21.02
N LYS A 190 -29.13 15.46 20.93
CA LYS A 190 -30.21 16.45 20.87
C LYS A 190 -31.09 16.27 19.63
N TYR A 191 -30.50 15.71 18.58
CA TYR A 191 -31.09 15.52 17.25
C TYR A 191 -31.46 14.07 16.95
N ALA A 192 -31.33 13.15 17.93
CA ALA A 192 -31.56 11.73 17.73
C ALA A 192 -32.93 11.40 17.12
N ASP A 193 -33.95 12.19 17.47
CA ASP A 193 -35.31 12.04 16.91
C ASP A 193 -35.38 12.28 15.39
N LEU A 194 -34.49 13.10 14.82
CA LEU A 194 -34.41 13.34 13.38
C LEU A 194 -33.87 12.12 12.61
N PHE A 195 -33.16 11.22 13.30
CA PHE A 195 -32.54 10.03 12.72
C PHE A 195 -33.28 8.74 13.09
N LYS A 196 -34.47 8.83 13.71
CA LYS A 196 -35.27 7.66 14.05
C LYS A 196 -35.74 6.93 12.80
N THR A 197 -35.71 5.61 12.84
CA THR A 197 -36.31 4.72 11.85
C THR A 197 -37.18 3.68 12.54
N SER A 198 -37.90 2.88 11.75
CA SER A 198 -38.70 1.78 12.29
C SER A 198 -37.87 0.74 13.04
N GLU A 199 -36.55 0.71 12.82
CA GLU A 199 -35.62 -0.26 13.41
C GLU A 199 -34.88 0.28 14.64
N SER A 200 -34.88 1.60 14.86
CA SER A 200 -34.05 2.24 15.89
C SER A 200 -34.75 2.45 17.24
N GLY A 201 -36.06 2.18 17.32
CA GLY A 201 -36.86 2.38 18.53
C GLY A 201 -36.80 3.84 19.01
N ASP A 202 -36.42 4.03 20.29
CA ASP A 202 -36.32 5.36 20.89
C ASP A 202 -34.99 6.09 20.58
N LYS A 203 -34.09 5.49 19.80
CA LYS A 203 -32.77 6.05 19.46
C LYS A 203 -32.72 6.55 18.01
N GLY A 204 -31.74 7.41 17.71
CA GLY A 204 -31.36 7.70 16.32
C GLY A 204 -30.59 6.55 15.68
N GLN A 205 -30.75 6.36 14.37
CA GLN A 205 -29.98 5.41 13.59
C GLN A 205 -28.70 6.06 13.05
N PHE A 206 -27.55 5.45 13.37
CA PHE A 206 -26.27 5.76 12.74
C PHE A 206 -25.98 4.72 11.66
N LEU A 207 -25.67 5.18 10.45
CA LEU A 207 -25.25 4.31 9.34
C LEU A 207 -23.71 4.30 9.31
N GLY A 208 -23.12 3.39 10.08
CA GLY A 208 -21.69 3.17 10.11
C GLY A 208 -21.16 2.51 8.85
N ALA A 209 -19.83 2.49 8.71
CA ALA A 209 -19.17 1.76 7.64
C ALA A 209 -19.15 0.24 7.93
N SER A 210 -18.62 -0.55 6.99
CA SER A 210 -18.42 -1.99 7.18
C SER A 210 -17.56 -2.25 8.43
N PRO A 211 -17.88 -3.26 9.27
CA PRO A 211 -17.05 -3.63 10.42
C PRO A 211 -15.62 -4.04 10.08
N ALA A 212 -15.34 -4.32 8.80
CA ALA A 212 -14.02 -4.66 8.32
C ALA A 212 -13.14 -3.42 8.01
N PHE A 213 -13.64 -2.20 8.24
CA PHE A 213 -12.91 -0.97 7.94
C PHE A 213 -12.32 -0.37 9.22
N VAL A 214 -11.21 0.34 9.08
CA VAL A 214 -10.76 1.25 10.15
C VAL A 214 -11.84 2.31 10.39
N GLN A 215 -12.25 2.45 11.64
CA GLN A 215 -13.31 3.36 12.10
C GLN A 215 -12.83 4.16 13.31
N TYR A 216 -13.41 5.35 13.52
CA TYR A 216 -13.07 6.26 14.62
C TYR A 216 -14.33 6.71 15.35
N ASP A 217 -15.18 5.74 15.66
CA ASP A 217 -16.54 5.89 16.16
C ASP A 217 -16.62 5.98 17.68
#